data_AF-A0A0K2ZU54-F1
#
_entry.id   AF-A0A0K2ZU54-F1
#
_cell.length_a   1.000
_cell.length_b   1.000
_cell.length_c   1.000
_cell.angle_alpha   90.00
_cell.angle_beta   90.00
_cell.angle_gamma   90.00
#
_symmetry.space_group_name_H-M   'P 1'
#
loop_
_entity.id
_entity.type
_entity.pdbx_description
1 polymer ?
#
loop_
_entity_poly.entity_id
_entity_poly.type
_entity_poly.pdbx_seq_one_letter_code
_entity_poly.pdbx_strand_id
1 'polypeptide(L)'
;MIDNKKLESVDFFGNGLCTHCHLARRELTEFRIFNEASEAAWGNRDKQLQEHLDSILVKYPQSSHDEIVESYGWDLHVNQVKYPSIHRHSIILTVFSFLEHELNSLCYILSESVNSEVSLKDLKDQGVERAFLYLRKIAGFELNRMSSELAYIRALNSVRNHIVHNGGALPQEVKHKANVFVDSHPYLDGEPGRSLRVRGEFVPSMIEILMAFFEQLEVQVQGHIQAFNRGT
;
A
#
# COMPACT_ATOMS: atom_id res chain seq x y z
N MET A 1 -26.18 -27.47 28.18
CA MET A 1 -27.06 -26.45 27.59
C MET A 1 -26.19 -25.65 26.64
N ILE A 2 -26.36 -25.89 25.35
CA ILE A 2 -25.64 -25.14 24.31
C ILE A 2 -26.44 -23.86 24.15
N ASP A 3 -25.89 -22.73 24.59
CA ASP A 3 -26.48 -21.42 24.31
C ASP A 3 -26.37 -21.20 22.80
N ASN A 4 -27.45 -21.58 22.11
CA ASN A 4 -27.71 -21.25 20.74
C ASN A 4 -27.90 -19.73 20.71
N LYS A 5 -26.80 -18.99 20.56
CA LYS A 5 -26.86 -17.58 20.20
C LYS A 5 -27.55 -17.54 18.84
N LYS A 6 -28.88 -17.38 18.84
CA LYS A 6 -29.62 -16.97 17.65
C LYS A 6 -28.89 -15.74 17.17
N LEU A 7 -28.16 -15.86 16.06
CA LEU A 7 -27.71 -14.70 15.33
C LEU A 7 -29.00 -13.97 14.95
N GLU A 8 -29.32 -12.94 15.71
CA GLU A 8 -30.40 -11.99 15.39
C GLU A 8 -30.18 -11.50 13.95
N SER A 9 -31.23 -11.00 13.30
CA SER A 9 -31.09 -10.41 11.97
C SER A 9 -30.00 -9.33 11.98
N VAL A 10 -28.84 -9.62 11.40
CA VAL A 10 -27.73 -8.67 11.32
C VAL A 10 -28.07 -7.65 10.23
N ASP A 11 -28.09 -6.36 10.59
CA ASP A 11 -28.19 -5.28 9.62
C ASP A 11 -26.81 -5.01 9.01
N PHE A 12 -26.51 -5.70 7.91
CA PHE A 12 -25.24 -5.56 7.18
C PHE A 12 -25.03 -4.19 6.53
N PHE A 13 -26.10 -3.40 6.36
CA PHE A 13 -25.95 -2.02 5.91
C PHE A 13 -25.63 -1.12 7.11
N GLY A 14 -26.34 -1.30 8.22
CA GLY A 14 -26.13 -0.56 9.46
C GLY A 14 -24.74 -0.73 10.07
N ASN A 15 -24.16 -1.94 9.99
CA ASN A 15 -22.78 -2.19 10.46
C ASN A 15 -21.69 -1.91 9.41
N GLY A 16 -22.07 -1.49 8.20
CA GLY A 16 -21.15 -1.08 7.13
C GLY A 16 -20.54 -2.21 6.32
N LEU A 17 -20.84 -3.49 6.59
CA LEU A 17 -20.25 -4.62 5.86
C LEU A 17 -20.52 -4.52 4.34
N CYS A 18 -21.74 -4.16 3.95
CA CYS A 18 -22.16 -4.03 2.55
C CYS A 18 -21.34 -3.02 1.75
N THR A 19 -20.84 -1.96 2.38
CA THR A 19 -20.18 -0.83 1.72
C THR A 19 -18.67 -0.79 1.98
N HIS A 20 -18.16 -1.62 2.89
CA HIS A 20 -16.78 -1.64 3.35
C HIS A 20 -15.76 -1.63 2.20
N CYS A 21 -15.82 -2.63 1.31
CA CYS A 21 -14.86 -2.77 0.22
C CYS A 21 -15.00 -1.65 -0.82
N HIS A 22 -16.22 -1.19 -1.09
CA HIS A 22 -16.48 -0.05 -1.97
C HIS A 22 -15.84 1.24 -1.44
N LEU A 23 -16.05 1.54 -0.15
CA LEU A 23 -15.46 2.71 0.51
C LEU A 23 -13.93 2.61 0.54
N ALA A 24 -13.38 1.43 0.79
CA ALA A 24 -11.94 1.24 0.76
C ALA A 24 -11.32 1.51 -0.63
N ARG A 25 -11.97 1.05 -1.71
CA ARG A 25 -11.55 1.35 -3.09
C ARG A 25 -11.65 2.84 -3.43
N ARG A 26 -12.66 3.52 -2.88
CA ARG A 26 -12.79 4.97 -3.05
C ARG A 26 -11.63 5.70 -2.38
N GLU A 27 -11.28 5.35 -1.14
CA GLU A 27 -10.14 5.96 -0.44
C GLU A 27 -8.81 5.70 -1.16
N LEU A 28 -8.60 4.49 -1.70
CA LEU A 28 -7.46 4.18 -2.57
C LEU A 28 -7.39 5.07 -3.81
N THR A 29 -8.55 5.42 -4.38
CA THR A 29 -8.63 6.35 -5.52
C THR A 29 -8.19 7.76 -5.10
N GLU A 30 -8.59 8.22 -3.92
CA GLU A 30 -8.15 9.52 -3.38
C GLU A 30 -6.64 9.53 -3.12
N PHE A 31 -6.06 8.46 -2.57
CA PHE A 31 -4.60 8.34 -2.43
C PHE A 31 -3.89 8.42 -3.78
N ARG A 32 -4.45 7.81 -4.83
CA ARG A 32 -3.87 7.87 -6.17
C ARG A 32 -3.91 9.29 -6.72
N ILE A 33 -5.06 9.96 -6.63
CA ILE A 33 -5.22 11.36 -7.08
C ILE A 33 -4.24 12.28 -6.35
N PHE A 34 -4.12 12.13 -5.03
CA PHE A 34 -3.17 12.90 -4.22
C PHE A 34 -1.72 12.64 -4.63
N ASN A 35 -1.36 11.38 -4.87
CA ASN A 35 -0.03 11.00 -5.34
C ASN A 35 0.29 11.62 -6.71
N GLU A 36 -0.63 11.51 -7.67
CA GLU A 36 -0.46 12.05 -9.03
C GLU A 36 -0.31 13.57 -9.01
N ALA A 37 -1.13 14.27 -8.22
CA ALA A 37 -1.01 15.71 -8.04
C ALA A 37 0.34 16.11 -7.44
N SER A 38 0.84 15.34 -6.46
CA SER A 38 2.13 15.58 -5.82
C SER A 38 3.30 15.32 -6.78
N GLU A 39 3.29 14.21 -7.52
CA GLU A 39 4.31 13.90 -8.54
C GLU A 39 4.32 14.95 -9.66
N ALA A 40 3.14 15.41 -10.11
CA ALA A 40 3.04 16.48 -11.11
C ALA A 40 3.60 17.81 -10.58
N ALA A 41 3.35 18.15 -9.31
CA ALA A 41 3.94 19.34 -8.69
C ALA A 41 5.47 19.26 -8.64
N TRP A 42 6.04 18.10 -8.30
CA TRP A 42 7.49 17.89 -8.32
C TRP A 42 8.07 17.97 -9.73
N GLY A 43 7.41 17.35 -10.72
CA GLY A 43 7.83 17.44 -12.12
C GLY A 43 7.80 18.88 -12.65
N ASN A 44 6.81 19.68 -12.27
CA ASN A 44 6.76 21.10 -12.64
C ASN A 44 7.86 21.92 -11.97
N ARG A 45 8.15 21.66 -10.69
CA ARG A 45 9.26 22.30 -9.98
C ARG A 45 10.62 21.96 -10.60
N ASP A 46 10.79 20.71 -11.04
CA ASP A 46 12.02 20.30 -11.74
C ASP A 46 12.19 21.02 -13.07
N LYS A 47 11.12 21.11 -13.87
CA LYS A 47 11.15 21.89 -15.12
C LYS A 47 11.53 23.34 -14.88
N GLN A 48 10.94 23.99 -13.87
CA GLN A 48 11.28 25.38 -13.53
C GLN A 48 12.75 25.54 -13.11
N LEU A 49 13.29 24.59 -12.34
CA LEU A 49 14.70 24.62 -11.94
C LEU A 49 15.62 24.46 -13.15
N GLN A 50 15.29 23.55 -14.07
CA GLN A 50 16.06 23.35 -15.29
C GLN A 50 15.99 24.55 -16.23
N GLU A 51 14.79 25.12 -16.46
CA GLU A 51 14.63 26.34 -17.26
C GLU A 51 15.43 27.52 -16.68
N HIS A 52 15.45 27.67 -15.36
CA HIS A 52 16.25 28.68 -14.69
C HIS A 52 17.75 28.45 -14.91
N LEU A 53 18.22 27.22 -14.73
CA LEU A 53 19.62 26.83 -14.95
C LEU A 53 20.04 27.06 -16.40
N ASP A 54 19.24 26.62 -17.37
CA ASP A 54 19.47 26.84 -18.81
C ASP A 54 19.58 28.33 -19.13
N SER A 55 18.71 29.16 -18.53
CA SER A 55 18.74 30.62 -18.72
C SER A 55 20.03 31.27 -18.20
N ILE A 56 20.66 30.68 -17.19
CA ILE A 56 21.95 31.10 -16.66
C ILE A 56 23.05 30.62 -17.59
N LEU A 57 23.07 29.34 -17.94
CA LEU A 57 24.14 28.74 -18.76
C LEU A 57 24.32 29.45 -20.10
N VAL A 58 23.23 29.89 -20.75
CA VAL A 58 23.29 30.66 -22.01
C VAL A 58 24.00 32.02 -21.86
N LYS A 59 24.02 32.61 -20.66
CA LYS A 59 24.65 33.92 -20.41
C LYS A 59 26.15 33.83 -20.16
N TYR A 60 26.70 32.64 -19.94
CA TYR A 60 28.09 32.44 -19.56
C TYR A 60 28.84 31.52 -20.54
N PRO A 61 30.17 31.69 -20.69
CA PRO A 61 30.98 30.79 -21.52
C PRO A 61 30.87 29.33 -21.06
N GLN A 62 31.00 28.40 -22.00
CA GLN A 62 30.94 26.96 -21.74
C GLN A 62 31.96 26.50 -20.68
N SER A 63 33.12 27.15 -20.59
CA SER A 63 34.14 26.88 -19.58
C SER A 63 33.68 27.08 -18.14
N SER A 64 32.60 27.84 -17.92
CA SER A 64 32.04 28.13 -16.59
C SER A 64 30.82 27.27 -16.26
N HIS A 65 30.35 26.44 -17.20
CA HIS A 65 29.10 25.69 -17.03
C HIS A 65 29.17 24.69 -15.89
N ASP A 66 30.28 23.97 -15.75
CA ASP A 66 30.44 22.96 -14.69
C ASP A 66 30.36 23.59 -13.29
N GLU A 67 31.05 24.71 -13.05
CA GLU A 67 31.02 25.44 -11.76
C GLU A 67 29.61 25.98 -11.45
N ILE A 68 28.89 26.45 -12.47
CA ILE A 68 27.51 26.91 -12.34
C ILE A 68 26.62 25.75 -11.93
N VAL A 69 26.66 24.63 -12.65
CA VAL A 69 25.84 23.43 -12.35
C VAL A 69 26.16 22.91 -10.94
N GLU A 70 27.44 22.86 -10.57
CA GLU A 70 27.86 22.44 -9.22
C GLU A 70 27.27 23.35 -8.13
N SER A 71 27.21 24.67 -8.36
CA SER A 71 26.58 25.61 -7.41
C SER A 71 25.09 25.35 -7.16
N TYR A 72 24.40 24.72 -8.11
CA TYR A 72 22.99 24.28 -8.00
C TYR A 72 22.84 22.80 -7.64
N GLY A 73 23.95 22.08 -7.44
CA GLY A 73 23.94 20.62 -7.23
C GLY A 73 23.05 20.18 -6.06
N TRP A 74 22.99 20.98 -4.99
CA TRP A 74 22.11 20.71 -3.86
C TRP A 74 20.63 20.86 -4.22
N ASP A 75 20.25 21.92 -4.92
CA ASP A 75 18.86 22.16 -5.35
C ASP A 75 18.39 21.05 -6.29
N LEU A 76 19.25 20.66 -7.24
CA LEU A 76 19.02 19.54 -8.15
C LEU A 76 18.84 18.23 -7.37
N HIS A 77 19.75 17.92 -6.43
CA HIS A 77 19.66 16.70 -5.63
C HIS A 77 18.37 16.66 -4.79
N VAL A 78 18.04 17.75 -4.13
CA VAL A 78 16.85 17.84 -3.28
C VAL A 78 15.58 17.65 -4.11
N ASN A 79 15.52 18.30 -5.27
CA ASN A 79 14.34 18.28 -6.13
C ASN A 79 14.16 16.95 -6.87
N GLN A 80 15.24 16.38 -7.41
CA GLN A 80 15.17 15.19 -8.29
C GLN A 80 15.27 13.88 -7.53
N VAL A 81 15.84 13.88 -6.33
CA VAL A 81 16.11 12.65 -5.57
C VAL A 81 15.42 12.68 -4.21
N LYS A 82 15.70 13.69 -3.38
CA LYS A 82 15.30 13.68 -1.97
C LYS A 82 13.78 13.81 -1.80
N TYR A 83 13.16 14.82 -2.38
CA TYR A 83 11.71 15.05 -2.22
C TYR A 83 10.86 13.94 -2.85
N PRO A 84 11.11 13.48 -4.10
CA PRO A 84 10.37 12.34 -4.65
C PRO A 84 10.51 11.07 -3.81
N SER A 85 11.72 10.78 -3.29
CA SER A 85 11.93 9.62 -2.43
C SER A 85 11.14 9.72 -1.11
N ILE A 86 11.18 10.87 -0.43
CA ILE A 86 10.40 11.11 0.79
C ILE A 86 8.91 10.95 0.51
N HIS A 87 8.40 11.57 -0.55
CA HIS A 87 7.00 11.47 -0.97
C HIS A 87 6.57 10.02 -1.19
N ARG A 88 7.26 9.29 -2.07
CA ARG A 88 6.90 7.91 -2.43
C ARG A 88 6.95 6.97 -1.24
N HIS A 89 7.99 7.06 -0.41
CA HIS A 89 8.05 6.30 0.84
C HIS A 89 6.87 6.63 1.75
N SER A 90 6.55 7.91 1.91
CA SER A 90 5.45 8.34 2.78
C SER A 90 4.10 7.81 2.30
N ILE A 91 3.82 7.86 0.99
CA ILE A 91 2.59 7.30 0.43
C ILE A 91 2.52 5.78 0.60
N ILE A 92 3.63 5.05 0.38
CA ILE A 92 3.67 3.59 0.63
C ILE A 92 3.29 3.28 2.08
N LEU A 93 3.88 4.01 3.03
CA LEU A 93 3.59 3.80 4.46
C LEU A 93 2.11 4.11 4.77
N THR A 94 1.60 5.24 4.28
CA THR A 94 0.21 5.67 4.51
C THR A 94 -0.79 4.67 3.93
N VAL A 95 -0.63 4.29 2.65
CA VAL A 95 -1.54 3.34 1.97
C VAL A 95 -1.48 1.96 2.62
N PHE A 96 -0.30 1.49 3.03
CA PHE A 96 -0.18 0.21 3.72
C PHE A 96 -0.81 0.23 5.12
N SER A 97 -0.68 1.34 5.83
CA SER A 97 -1.30 1.51 7.16
C SER A 97 -2.83 1.56 7.04
N PHE A 98 -3.33 2.23 6.01
CA PHE A 98 -4.75 2.20 5.63
C PHE A 98 -5.22 0.77 5.33
N LEU A 99 -4.52 0.02 4.47
CA LEU A 99 -4.85 -1.37 4.16
C LEU A 99 -4.96 -2.24 5.42
N GLU A 100 -3.99 -2.12 6.33
CA GLU A 100 -3.99 -2.87 7.59
C GLU A 100 -5.17 -2.49 8.49
N HIS A 101 -5.51 -1.19 8.56
CA HIS A 101 -6.68 -0.72 9.28
C HIS A 101 -7.98 -1.31 8.70
N GLU A 102 -8.17 -1.20 7.38
CA GLU A 102 -9.36 -1.67 6.68
C GLU A 102 -9.55 -3.18 6.84
N LEU A 103 -8.48 -3.97 6.75
CA LEU A 103 -8.53 -5.41 6.96
C LEU A 103 -8.93 -5.78 8.39
N ASN A 104 -8.39 -5.07 9.39
CA ASN A 104 -8.77 -5.29 10.79
C ASN A 104 -10.23 -4.87 11.05
N SER A 105 -10.66 -3.73 10.47
CA SER A 105 -12.03 -3.22 10.58
C SER A 105 -13.03 -4.20 9.97
N LEU A 106 -12.74 -4.72 8.77
CA LEU A 106 -13.55 -5.76 8.13
C LEU A 106 -13.69 -7.01 9.01
N CYS A 107 -12.59 -7.48 9.61
CA CYS A 107 -12.63 -8.62 10.52
C CYS A 107 -13.49 -8.34 11.76
N TYR A 108 -13.45 -7.12 12.28
CA TYR A 108 -14.29 -6.69 13.40
C TYR A 108 -15.78 -6.70 13.03
N ILE A 109 -16.15 -6.10 11.89
CA ILE A 109 -17.53 -6.09 11.39
C ILE A 109 -18.03 -7.52 11.14
N LEU A 110 -17.22 -8.38 10.52
CA LEU A 110 -17.57 -9.78 10.27
C LEU A 110 -17.82 -10.56 11.56
N SER A 111 -17.15 -10.20 12.66
CA SER A 111 -17.30 -10.88 13.96
C SER A 111 -18.75 -10.89 14.49
N GLU A 112 -19.58 -9.94 14.06
CA GLU A 112 -21.01 -9.86 14.41
C GLU A 112 -21.87 -10.92 13.71
N SER A 113 -21.37 -11.50 12.62
CA SER A 113 -22.12 -12.39 11.72
C SER A 113 -21.48 -13.77 11.52
N VAL A 114 -20.38 -14.05 12.23
CA VAL A 114 -19.73 -15.37 12.25
C VAL A 114 -19.97 -16.05 13.59
N ASN A 115 -20.28 -17.34 13.56
CA ASN A 115 -20.51 -18.12 14.78
C ASN A 115 -19.18 -18.66 15.33
N SER A 116 -18.33 -17.76 15.86
CA SER A 116 -17.02 -18.09 16.41
C SER A 116 -16.74 -17.32 17.69
N GLU A 117 -16.25 -18.03 18.71
CA GLU A 117 -15.74 -17.42 19.95
C GLU A 117 -14.32 -16.85 19.78
N VAL A 118 -13.63 -17.20 18.68
CA VAL A 118 -12.29 -16.68 18.38
C VAL A 118 -12.42 -15.27 17.82
N SER A 119 -11.91 -14.30 18.57
CA SER A 119 -11.78 -12.92 18.14
C SER A 119 -10.49 -12.69 17.36
N LEU A 120 -10.41 -11.58 16.63
CA LEU A 120 -9.18 -11.18 15.94
C LEU A 120 -7.99 -11.06 16.92
N LYS A 121 -8.23 -10.69 18.18
CA LYS A 121 -7.20 -10.51 19.22
C LYS A 121 -6.60 -11.82 19.71
N ASP A 122 -7.32 -12.94 19.52
CA ASP A 122 -6.88 -14.27 19.96
C ASP A 122 -5.90 -14.91 18.96
N LEU A 123 -5.76 -14.31 17.77
CA LEU A 123 -4.83 -14.75 16.74
C LEU A 123 -3.42 -14.21 17.02
N LYS A 124 -2.42 -15.11 16.98
CA LYS A 124 -1.01 -14.80 17.29
C LYS A 124 -0.30 -13.97 16.21
N ASP A 125 -0.75 -14.06 14.96
CA ASP A 125 -0.16 -13.33 13.83
C ASP A 125 -0.27 -11.81 14.00
N GLN A 126 0.55 -11.06 13.28
CA GLN A 126 0.63 -9.60 13.36
C GLN A 126 0.34 -8.96 11.99
N GLY A 127 -0.15 -7.72 12.02
CA GLY A 127 -0.48 -6.96 10.82
C GLY A 127 -1.48 -7.66 9.89
N VAL A 128 -1.23 -7.56 8.59
CA VAL A 128 -2.10 -8.12 7.54
C VAL A 128 -2.27 -9.65 7.60
N GLU A 129 -1.28 -10.39 8.10
CA GLU A 129 -1.39 -11.87 8.21
C GLU A 129 -2.48 -12.29 9.19
N ARG A 130 -2.65 -11.52 10.27
CA ARG A 130 -3.70 -11.78 11.26
C ARG A 130 -5.09 -11.69 10.64
N ALA A 131 -5.31 -10.64 9.84
CA ALA A 131 -6.56 -10.46 9.12
C ALA A 131 -6.77 -11.54 8.06
N PHE A 132 -5.75 -11.88 7.27
CA PHE A 132 -5.86 -12.97 6.28
C PHE A 132 -6.16 -14.33 6.91
N LEU A 133 -5.58 -14.61 8.09
CA LEU A 133 -5.90 -15.81 8.83
C LEU A 133 -7.36 -15.82 9.29
N TYR A 134 -7.83 -14.71 9.85
CA TYR A 134 -9.22 -14.55 10.29
C TYR A 134 -10.21 -14.73 9.14
N LEU A 135 -10.03 -14.00 8.04
CA LEU A 135 -10.90 -14.07 6.86
C LEU A 135 -11.01 -15.49 6.32
N ARG A 136 -9.88 -16.21 6.25
CA ARG A 136 -9.86 -17.59 5.75
C ARG A 136 -10.44 -18.62 6.72
N LYS A 137 -10.07 -18.55 8.00
CA LYS A 137 -10.35 -19.62 8.98
C LYS A 137 -11.64 -19.41 9.75
N ILE A 138 -12.02 -18.17 9.98
CA ILE A 138 -13.19 -17.80 10.78
C ILE A 138 -14.33 -17.36 9.87
N ALA A 139 -14.09 -16.43 8.95
CA ALA A 139 -15.11 -15.98 8.00
C ALA A 139 -15.31 -16.93 6.80
N GLY A 140 -14.43 -17.92 6.62
CA GLY A 140 -14.57 -18.94 5.57
C GLY A 140 -14.36 -18.42 4.15
N PHE A 141 -13.67 -17.29 3.95
CA PHE A 141 -13.47 -16.69 2.64
C PHE A 141 -12.52 -17.52 1.77
N GLU A 142 -12.87 -17.69 0.50
CA GLU A 142 -12.06 -18.33 -0.53
C GLU A 142 -10.96 -17.40 -1.04
N LEU A 143 -9.87 -17.30 -0.29
CA LEU A 143 -8.73 -16.43 -0.59
C LEU A 143 -7.83 -16.91 -1.75
N ASN A 144 -8.09 -18.10 -2.31
CA ASN A 144 -7.31 -18.66 -3.42
C ASN A 144 -7.44 -17.84 -4.72
N ARG A 145 -8.61 -17.20 -4.95
CA ARG A 145 -8.86 -16.37 -6.12
C ARG A 145 -8.00 -15.10 -6.16
N MET A 146 -7.62 -14.59 -4.98
CA MET A 146 -6.78 -13.40 -4.78
C MET A 146 -5.34 -13.74 -4.34
N SER A 147 -4.85 -14.92 -4.71
CA SER A 147 -3.54 -15.41 -4.23
C SER A 147 -2.36 -14.54 -4.67
N SER A 148 -2.43 -13.96 -5.86
CA SER A 148 -1.45 -12.99 -6.39
C SER A 148 -1.38 -11.72 -5.55
N GLU A 149 -2.52 -11.15 -5.22
CA GLU A 149 -2.67 -9.93 -4.44
C GLU A 149 -2.20 -10.15 -3.01
N LEU A 150 -2.54 -11.28 -2.41
CA LEU A 150 -2.06 -11.66 -1.08
C LEU A 150 -0.54 -11.86 -1.05
N ALA A 151 0.04 -12.47 -2.08
CA ALA A 151 1.49 -12.61 -2.21
C ALA A 151 2.16 -11.23 -2.37
N TYR A 152 1.56 -10.35 -3.16
CA TYR A 152 2.02 -8.97 -3.34
C TYR A 152 1.99 -8.18 -2.03
N ILE A 153 0.85 -8.20 -1.29
CA ILE A 153 0.71 -7.49 -0.02
C ILE A 153 1.74 -7.98 1.01
N ARG A 154 2.02 -9.29 1.05
CA ARG A 154 3.07 -9.87 1.89
C ARG A 154 4.46 -9.37 1.54
N ALA A 155 4.76 -9.35 0.25
CA ALA A 155 6.06 -8.90 -0.25
C ALA A 155 6.24 -7.39 0.02
N LEU A 156 5.21 -6.60 -0.25
CA LEU A 156 5.13 -5.18 0.08
C LEU A 156 5.31 -4.92 1.57
N ASN A 157 4.71 -5.72 2.45
CA ASN A 157 4.90 -5.60 3.90
C ASN A 157 6.38 -5.73 4.28
N SER A 158 7.12 -6.63 3.63
CA SER A 158 8.56 -6.79 3.86
C SER A 158 9.34 -5.54 3.47
N VAL A 159 9.01 -4.89 2.34
CA VAL A 159 9.65 -3.64 1.92
C VAL A 159 9.25 -2.48 2.84
N ARG A 160 7.96 -2.37 3.18
CA ARG A 160 7.42 -1.37 4.10
C ARG A 160 8.16 -1.38 5.44
N ASN A 161 8.48 -2.56 5.98
CA ASN A 161 9.23 -2.68 7.21
C ASN A 161 10.63 -2.05 7.12
N HIS A 162 11.32 -2.18 5.98
CA HIS A 162 12.62 -1.54 5.79
C HIS A 162 12.51 -0.03 5.59
N ILE A 163 11.44 0.46 4.95
CA ILE A 163 11.16 1.90 4.86
C ILE A 163 11.01 2.50 6.26
N VAL A 164 10.22 1.88 7.15
CA VAL A 164 9.98 2.37 8.52
C VAL A 164 11.21 2.24 9.43
N HIS A 165 11.83 1.06 9.46
CA HIS A 165 12.83 0.77 10.50
C HIS A 165 14.26 1.15 10.12
N ASN A 166 14.59 1.17 8.82
CA ASN A 166 15.96 1.36 8.34
C ASN A 166 16.08 2.55 7.37
N GLY A 167 15.10 3.46 7.35
CA GLY A 167 15.07 4.60 6.42
C GLY A 167 15.08 4.16 4.94
N GLY A 168 14.58 2.97 4.65
CA GLY A 168 14.58 2.39 3.30
C GLY A 168 15.85 1.63 2.92
N ALA A 169 16.81 1.42 3.83
CA ALA A 169 17.95 0.56 3.55
C ALA A 169 17.53 -0.92 3.45
N LEU A 170 17.87 -1.54 2.33
CA LEU A 170 17.60 -2.94 2.02
C LEU A 170 18.48 -3.89 2.85
N PRO A 171 17.97 -5.09 3.18
CA PRO A 171 18.73 -6.08 3.92
C PRO A 171 19.94 -6.57 3.11
N GLN A 172 21.01 -6.93 3.80
CA GLN A 172 22.25 -7.44 3.19
C GLN A 172 22.08 -8.83 2.55
N GLU A 173 21.14 -9.62 3.05
CA GLU A 173 20.89 -10.97 2.54
C GLU A 173 20.18 -10.92 1.19
N VAL A 174 20.85 -11.35 0.12
CA VAL A 174 20.33 -11.36 -1.27
C VAL A 174 18.96 -12.05 -1.37
N LYS A 175 18.77 -13.17 -0.67
CA LYS A 175 17.53 -13.97 -0.73
C LYS A 175 16.43 -13.47 0.22
N HIS A 176 16.65 -12.36 0.91
CA HIS A 176 15.63 -11.78 1.77
C HIS A 176 14.39 -11.39 0.95
N LYS A 177 13.20 -11.62 1.49
CA LYS A 177 11.92 -11.40 0.79
C LYS A 177 11.78 -10.00 0.18
N ALA A 178 12.26 -8.98 0.89
CA ALA A 178 12.31 -7.61 0.39
C ALA A 178 13.16 -7.46 -0.88
N ASN A 179 14.37 -8.04 -0.92
CA ASN A 179 15.26 -7.96 -2.08
C ASN A 179 14.67 -8.71 -3.27
N VAL A 180 14.12 -9.92 -3.04
CA VAL A 180 13.43 -10.70 -4.09
C VAL A 180 12.25 -9.92 -4.68
N PHE A 181 11.50 -9.20 -3.83
CA PHE A 181 10.40 -8.37 -4.31
C PHE A 181 10.88 -7.15 -5.10
N VAL A 182 11.94 -6.48 -4.65
CA VAL A 182 12.56 -5.36 -5.37
C VAL A 182 13.06 -5.82 -6.75
N ASP A 183 13.81 -6.92 -6.81
CA ASP A 183 14.38 -7.47 -8.04
C ASP A 183 13.32 -7.91 -9.06
N SER A 184 12.12 -8.27 -8.59
CA SER A 184 11.03 -8.73 -9.46
C SER A 184 10.05 -7.61 -9.87
N HIS A 185 10.19 -6.40 -9.32
CA HIS A 185 9.25 -5.31 -9.58
C HIS A 185 9.85 -4.24 -10.51
N PRO A 186 9.21 -3.90 -11.64
CA PRO A 186 9.78 -2.97 -12.64
C PRO A 186 9.97 -1.51 -12.16
N TYR A 187 9.45 -1.18 -10.98
CA TYR A 187 9.39 0.18 -10.44
C TYR A 187 10.12 0.32 -9.10
N LEU A 188 10.81 -0.74 -8.68
CA LEU A 188 11.69 -0.73 -7.52
C LEU A 188 13.09 -1.05 -8.00
N ASP A 189 14.08 -0.35 -7.45
CA ASP A 189 15.48 -0.66 -7.67
C ASP A 189 16.22 -0.61 -6.34
N GLY A 190 17.27 -1.40 -6.19
CA GLY A 190 18.15 -1.33 -5.04
C GLY A 190 18.97 -2.60 -4.87
N GLU A 191 20.21 -2.43 -4.41
CA GLU A 191 21.08 -3.56 -4.09
C GLU A 191 20.98 -3.92 -2.60
N PRO A 192 21.23 -5.18 -2.22
CA PRO A 192 21.34 -5.57 -0.83
C PRO A 192 22.29 -4.65 -0.03
N GLY A 193 21.82 -4.15 1.12
CA GLY A 193 22.59 -3.22 1.94
C GLY A 193 22.58 -1.75 1.49
N ARG A 194 21.95 -1.43 0.36
CA ARG A 194 21.81 -0.06 -0.16
C ARG A 194 20.39 0.47 0.03
N SER A 195 20.20 1.75 -0.23
CA SER A 195 18.88 2.38 -0.15
C SER A 195 17.96 1.90 -1.28
N LEU A 196 16.72 1.58 -0.93
CA LEU A 196 15.63 1.38 -1.87
C LEU A 196 15.40 2.64 -2.70
N ARG A 197 15.25 2.47 -4.00
CA ARG A 197 14.78 3.48 -4.94
C ARG A 197 13.39 3.08 -5.42
N VAL A 198 12.44 3.99 -5.24
CA VAL A 198 11.06 3.82 -5.71
C VAL A 198 10.83 4.75 -6.90
N ARG A 199 10.41 4.21 -8.03
CA ARG A 199 10.03 4.98 -9.23
C ARG A 199 8.60 5.53 -9.09
N GLY A 200 8.27 6.58 -9.83
CA GLY A 200 6.99 7.29 -9.70
C GLY A 200 5.77 6.41 -10.01
N GLU A 201 5.95 5.41 -10.86
CA GLU A 201 4.95 4.46 -11.31
C GLU A 201 4.61 3.39 -10.26
N PHE A 202 5.46 3.22 -9.24
CA PHE A 202 5.25 2.20 -8.22
C PHE A 202 3.97 2.44 -7.41
N VAL A 203 3.73 3.66 -6.96
CA VAL A 203 2.58 3.98 -6.10
C VAL A 203 1.25 3.77 -6.84
N PRO A 204 1.04 4.29 -8.07
CA PRO A 204 -0.16 3.97 -8.84
C PRO A 204 -0.35 2.46 -9.07
N SER A 205 0.71 1.75 -9.46
CA SER A 205 0.65 0.29 -9.68
C SER A 205 0.31 -0.49 -8.40
N MET A 206 0.89 -0.09 -7.27
CA MET A 206 0.54 -0.64 -5.96
C MET A 206 -0.94 -0.43 -5.65
N ILE A 207 -1.45 0.79 -5.85
CA ILE A 207 -2.86 1.11 -5.57
C ILE A 207 -3.80 0.28 -6.45
N GLU A 208 -3.48 0.09 -7.74
CA GLU A 208 -4.27 -0.75 -8.64
C GLU A 208 -4.40 -2.20 -8.14
N ILE A 209 -3.29 -2.78 -7.67
CA ILE A 209 -3.29 -4.13 -7.08
C ILE A 209 -4.15 -4.18 -5.82
N LEU A 210 -4.10 -3.16 -4.96
CA LEU A 210 -4.94 -3.09 -3.76
C LEU A 210 -6.42 -2.88 -4.10
N MET A 211 -6.73 -2.12 -5.14
CA MET A 211 -8.12 -1.98 -5.63
C MET A 211 -8.67 -3.31 -6.15
N ALA A 212 -7.87 -4.06 -6.92
CA ALA A 212 -8.23 -5.39 -7.38
C ALA A 212 -8.42 -6.38 -6.22
N PHE A 213 -7.58 -6.29 -5.19
CA PHE A 213 -7.74 -7.06 -3.96
C PHE A 213 -9.10 -6.78 -3.28
N PHE A 214 -9.45 -5.51 -3.06
CA PHE A 214 -10.74 -5.15 -2.44
C PHE A 214 -11.94 -5.52 -3.30
N GLU A 215 -11.82 -5.48 -4.62
CA GLU A 215 -12.86 -5.95 -5.54
C GLU A 215 -13.12 -7.45 -5.40
N GLN A 216 -12.07 -8.26 -5.30
CA GLN A 216 -12.24 -9.70 -5.06
C GLN A 216 -12.74 -10.00 -3.64
N LEU A 217 -12.33 -9.19 -2.66
CA LEU A 217 -12.82 -9.29 -1.28
C LEU A 217 -14.30 -8.95 -1.18
N GLU A 218 -14.78 -7.96 -1.95
CA GLU A 218 -16.18 -7.58 -2.03
C GLU A 218 -17.06 -8.75 -2.49
N VAL A 219 -16.59 -9.55 -3.45
CA VAL A 219 -17.30 -10.77 -3.89
C VAL A 219 -17.45 -11.78 -2.74
N GLN A 220 -16.43 -11.94 -1.90
CA GLN A 220 -16.50 -12.82 -0.73
C GLN A 220 -17.47 -12.27 0.32
N VAL A 221 -17.44 -10.96 0.57
CA VAL A 221 -18.36 -10.29 1.49
C VAL A 221 -19.81 -10.45 1.04
N GLN A 222 -20.09 -10.24 -0.25
CA GLN A 222 -21.43 -10.44 -0.82
C GLN A 222 -21.88 -11.89 -0.69
N GLY A 223 -20.99 -12.85 -0.96
CA GLY A 223 -21.26 -14.28 -0.77
C GLY A 223 -21.60 -14.63 0.67
N HIS A 224 -20.87 -14.08 1.64
CA HIS A 224 -21.11 -14.24 3.07
C HIS A 224 -22.49 -13.72 3.48
N ILE A 225 -22.84 -12.49 3.08
CA ILE A 225 -24.15 -11.88 3.36
C ILE A 225 -25.28 -12.74 2.79
N GLN A 226 -25.15 -13.20 1.55
CA GLN A 226 -26.16 -14.06 0.91
C GLN A 226 -26.31 -15.40 1.62
N ALA A 227 -25.21 -16.02 2.06
CA ALA A 227 -25.24 -17.28 2.79
C ALA A 227 -25.90 -17.11 4.17
N PHE A 228 -25.57 -16.04 4.88
CA PHE A 228 -26.16 -15.71 6.18
C PHE A 228 -27.68 -15.54 6.07
N ASN A 229 -28.15 -14.71 5.13
CA ASN A 229 -29.58 -14.44 4.92
C ASN A 229 -30.39 -15.67 4.45
N ARG A 230 -29.73 -16.71 3.91
CA ARG A 230 -30.39 -17.99 3.55
C ARG A 230 -30.44 -18.98 4.71
N GLY A 231 -29.55 -18.83 5.70
CA GLY A 231 -29.44 -19.69 6.88
C GLY A 231 -30.27 -19.21 8.08
N THR A 232 -30.70 -17.94 8.07
CA THR A 232 -31.71 -17.35 8.96
C THR A 232 -33.12 -17.60 8.47
#